data_AF-A0A2G2DR50-F1
#
_entry.id   AF-A0A2G2DR50-F1
#
_cell.length_a   1.000
_cell.length_b   1.000
_cell.length_c   1.000
_cell.angle_alpha   90.00
_cell.angle_beta   90.00
_cell.angle_gamma   90.00
#
_symmetry.space_group_name_H-M   'P 1'
#
loop_
_entity.id
_entity.type
_entity.pdbx_description
1 polymer ?
#
loop_
_entity_poly.entity_id
_entity_poly.type
_entity_poly.pdbx_seq_one_letter_code
_entity_poly.pdbx_strand_id
1 'polypeptide(L)'
;MKLKKSSTMFMRLRTKYLSSKAIALFVINKKLKTTLQHDSDFGKLTDIQLNRQQKNMTLELEHLSEINTIAINGYTFENRKGEPYLIWRTIDFTGPAKDHYKMIFKNIDGIELSKKYIAIVEAVL
;
A
#
# COMPACT_ATOMS: atom_id res chain seq x y z
N MET A 1 -21.83 -43.05 26.46
CA MET A 1 -20.47 -42.53 26.72
C MET A 1 -20.40 -41.09 26.19
N LYS A 2 -20.28 -40.09 27.07
CA LYS A 2 -20.16 -38.65 26.70
C LYS A 2 -18.68 -38.28 26.56
N LEU A 3 -18.24 -37.85 25.37
CA LEU A 3 -17.01 -37.09 25.10
C LEU A 3 -17.20 -36.43 23.71
N LYS A 4 -16.82 -35.20 23.39
CA LYS A 4 -16.54 -33.94 24.10
C LYS A 4 -16.56 -32.90 22.97
N LYS A 5 -17.28 -31.78 23.15
CA LYS A 5 -17.23 -30.61 22.24
C LYS A 5 -15.79 -30.06 22.21
N SER A 6 -15.24 -29.86 21.03
CA SER A 6 -14.11 -28.97 20.72
C SER A 6 -13.85 -29.10 19.22
N SER A 7 -13.66 -28.08 18.37
CA SER A 7 -13.51 -26.64 18.56
C SER A 7 -13.79 -26.03 17.19
N THR A 8 -14.99 -25.48 16.96
CA THR A 8 -15.33 -24.70 15.75
C THR A 8 -15.39 -23.20 16.03
N MET A 9 -14.74 -22.76 17.11
CA MET A 9 -14.78 -21.38 17.59
C MET A 9 -13.47 -20.61 17.39
N PHE A 10 -12.66 -20.98 16.38
CA PHE A 10 -11.44 -20.22 16.02
C PHE A 10 -11.37 -19.77 14.55
N MET A 11 -12.47 -19.85 13.80
CA MET A 11 -12.49 -19.48 12.36
C MET A 11 -13.33 -18.25 12.01
N ARG A 12 -13.66 -17.38 12.98
CA ARG A 12 -14.48 -16.17 12.72
C ARG A 12 -13.80 -14.82 13.01
N LEU A 13 -12.48 -14.80 13.24
CA LEU A 13 -11.75 -13.55 13.50
C LEU A 13 -10.77 -13.15 12.39
N ARG A 14 -10.55 -13.97 11.35
CA ARG A 14 -9.68 -13.61 10.22
C ARG A 14 -10.37 -12.89 9.06
N THR A 15 -11.70 -12.87 8.99
CA THR A 15 -12.44 -12.32 7.84
C THR A 15 -12.64 -10.81 7.85
N LYS A 16 -12.44 -10.11 8.98
CA LYS A 16 -12.61 -8.64 9.05
C LYS A 16 -11.35 -7.84 8.69
N TYR A 17 -10.16 -8.37 8.98
CA TYR A 17 -8.89 -7.68 8.66
C TYR A 17 -8.42 -7.91 7.22
N LEU A 18 -8.83 -9.03 6.60
CA LEU A 18 -8.55 -9.32 5.19
C LEU A 18 -9.28 -8.36 4.23
N SER A 19 -10.47 -7.86 4.56
CA SER A 19 -11.22 -6.98 3.65
C SER A 19 -10.64 -5.58 3.58
N SER A 20 -10.35 -4.99 4.74
CA SER A 20 -9.80 -3.65 4.89
C SER A 20 -8.43 -3.50 4.21
N LYS A 21 -7.48 -4.42 4.50
CA LYS A 21 -6.11 -4.40 3.93
C LYS A 21 -6.11 -4.63 2.43
N ALA A 22 -6.93 -5.58 1.96
CA ALA A 22 -7.10 -5.82 0.54
C ALA A 22 -7.71 -4.60 -0.18
N ILE A 23 -8.65 -3.87 0.43
CA ILE A 23 -9.20 -2.65 -0.15
C ILE A 23 -8.15 -1.55 -0.22
N ALA A 24 -7.38 -1.32 0.86
CA ALA A 24 -6.30 -0.33 0.84
C ALA A 24 -5.25 -0.65 -0.23
N LEU A 25 -4.81 -1.92 -0.29
CA LEU A 25 -3.93 -2.45 -1.34
C LEU A 25 -4.49 -2.20 -2.73
N PHE A 26 -5.74 -2.57 -2.97
CA PHE A 26 -6.41 -2.40 -4.26
C PHE A 26 -6.46 -0.94 -4.68
N VAL A 27 -6.84 -0.05 -3.76
CA VAL A 27 -6.97 1.38 -4.04
C VAL A 27 -5.61 2.01 -4.33
N ILE A 28 -4.61 1.75 -3.50
CA ILE A 28 -3.25 2.29 -3.68
C ILE A 28 -2.65 1.76 -4.97
N ASN A 29 -2.76 0.46 -5.25
CA ASN A 29 -2.28 -0.13 -6.50
C ASN A 29 -2.97 0.47 -7.72
N LYS A 30 -4.30 0.64 -7.68
CA LYS A 30 -5.05 1.28 -8.77
C LYS A 30 -4.62 2.73 -8.99
N LYS A 31 -4.49 3.50 -7.92
CA LYS A 31 -4.10 4.91 -7.99
C LYS A 31 -2.67 5.09 -8.45
N LEU A 32 -1.73 4.27 -7.97
CA LEU A 32 -0.36 4.24 -8.48
C LEU A 32 -0.37 3.95 -9.99
N LYS A 33 -1.03 2.88 -10.45
CA LYS A 33 -1.13 2.60 -11.90
C LYS A 33 -1.71 3.78 -12.70
N THR A 34 -2.72 4.47 -12.17
CA THR A 34 -3.31 5.65 -12.82
C THR A 34 -2.44 6.89 -12.75
N THR A 35 -1.62 7.08 -11.71
CA THR A 35 -0.72 8.24 -11.60
C THR A 35 0.54 8.04 -12.42
N LEU A 36 1.02 6.80 -12.49
CA LEU A 36 2.25 6.46 -13.19
C LEU A 36 2.10 6.47 -14.73
N GLN A 37 0.87 6.50 -15.27
CA GLN A 37 0.38 6.64 -16.68
C GLN A 37 1.21 6.11 -17.88
N HIS A 38 2.35 5.46 -17.67
CA HIS A 38 3.30 5.21 -18.75
C HIS A 38 4.05 3.88 -18.64
N ASP A 39 3.93 3.13 -17.54
CA ASP A 39 4.61 1.85 -17.41
C ASP A 39 3.64 0.70 -17.14
N SER A 40 3.36 -0.08 -18.18
CA SER A 40 2.72 -1.39 -18.07
C SER A 40 3.52 -2.36 -17.19
N ASP A 41 4.77 -2.00 -16.85
CA ASP A 41 5.73 -2.84 -16.16
C ASP A 41 6.03 -2.41 -14.71
N PHE A 42 5.08 -1.74 -14.06
CA PHE A 42 5.19 -1.39 -12.63
C PHE A 42 5.22 -2.61 -11.70
N GLY A 43 4.72 -3.75 -12.18
CA GLY A 43 4.48 -4.94 -11.34
C GLY A 43 3.20 -4.86 -10.52
N LYS A 44 3.14 -5.65 -9.45
CA LYS A 44 1.97 -5.85 -8.60
C LYS A 44 2.33 -5.58 -7.14
N LEU A 45 1.65 -4.61 -6.54
CA LEU A 45 1.73 -4.38 -5.09
C LEU A 45 1.15 -5.59 -4.33
N THR A 46 2.00 -6.29 -3.59
CA THR A 46 1.66 -7.50 -2.81
C THR A 46 1.38 -7.17 -1.35
N ASP A 47 2.12 -6.22 -0.78
CA ASP A 47 1.93 -5.79 0.60
C ASP A 47 2.12 -4.27 0.79
N ILE A 48 1.47 -3.74 1.83
CA ILE A 48 1.64 -2.38 2.32
C ILE A 48 1.68 -2.43 3.84
N GLN A 49 2.62 -1.70 4.42
CA GLN A 49 2.74 -1.48 5.85
C GLN A 49 2.86 0.02 6.13
N LEU A 50 2.13 0.51 7.14
CA LEU A 50 2.22 1.91 7.59
C LEU A 50 2.63 1.97 9.04
N ASN A 51 3.56 2.87 9.34
CA ASN A 51 3.82 3.34 10.69
C ASN A 51 3.37 4.79 10.78
N ARG A 52 2.19 5.02 11.38
CA ARG A 52 1.58 6.36 11.46
C ARG A 52 2.30 7.30 12.42
N GLN A 53 2.92 6.74 13.46
CA GLN A 53 3.65 7.52 14.45
C GLN A 53 4.92 8.11 13.83
N GLN A 54 5.63 7.29 13.06
CA GLN A 54 6.85 7.69 12.36
C GLN A 54 6.60 8.28 10.97
N LYS A 55 5.37 8.19 10.47
CA LYS A 55 4.98 8.57 9.11
C LYS A 55 5.78 7.82 8.05
N ASN A 56 5.99 6.53 8.28
CA ASN A 56 6.70 5.66 7.34
C ASN A 56 5.71 4.72 6.64
N MET A 57 5.98 4.39 5.39
CA MET A 57 5.19 3.48 4.57
C MET A 57 6.14 2.54 3.85
N THR A 58 5.83 1.25 3.81
CA THR A 58 6.59 0.26 3.06
C THR A 58 5.65 -0.41 2.07
N LEU A 59 6.06 -0.45 0.82
CA LEU A 59 5.35 -1.10 -0.27
C LEU A 59 6.18 -2.29 -0.72
N GLU A 60 5.56 -3.47 -0.80
CA GLU A 60 6.18 -4.66 -1.38
C GLU A 60 5.56 -4.92 -2.75
N LEU A 61 6.40 -5.08 -3.76
CA LEU A 61 5.98 -5.25 -5.14
C LEU A 61 6.60 -6.50 -5.74
N GLU A 62 5.79 -7.25 -6.46
CA GLU A 62 6.23 -8.35 -7.31
C GLU A 62 6.36 -7.85 -8.75
N HIS A 63 7.56 -7.99 -9.32
CA HIS A 63 7.88 -7.64 -10.71
C HIS A 63 8.75 -8.73 -11.30
N LEU A 64 8.32 -9.32 -12.43
CA LEU A 64 9.00 -10.46 -13.07
C LEU A 64 9.34 -11.62 -12.11
N SER A 65 8.43 -11.93 -11.17
CA SER A 65 8.60 -12.93 -10.10
C SER A 65 9.67 -12.61 -9.06
N GLU A 66 10.15 -11.37 -9.02
CA GLU A 66 11.08 -10.88 -8.00
C GLU A 66 10.39 -9.88 -7.06
N ILE A 67 10.77 -9.94 -5.78
CA ILE A 67 10.25 -9.06 -4.74
C ILE A 67 11.12 -7.80 -4.67
N ASN A 68 10.46 -6.66 -4.74
CA ASN A 68 11.04 -5.33 -4.60
C ASN A 68 10.33 -4.60 -3.46
N THR A 69 11.05 -3.72 -2.79
CA THR A 69 10.52 -2.95 -1.67
C THR A 69 10.77 -1.47 -1.90
N ILE A 70 9.72 -0.68 -1.68
CA ILE A 70 9.76 0.78 -1.71
C ILE A 70 9.47 1.25 -0.29
N ALA A 71 10.48 1.81 0.37
CA ALA A 71 10.34 2.42 1.68
C ALA A 71 10.15 3.93 1.53
N ILE A 72 9.02 4.42 1.99
CA ILE A 72 8.62 5.81 1.99
C ILE A 72 8.77 6.34 3.42
N ASN A 73 9.57 7.38 3.59
CA ASN A 73 9.78 8.05 4.86
C ASN A 73 9.13 9.45 4.85
N GLY A 74 8.34 9.75 5.87
CA GLY A 74 7.64 11.03 6.02
C GLY A 74 6.45 11.21 5.07
N TYR A 75 5.58 10.20 4.92
CA TYR A 75 4.33 10.37 4.18
C TYR A 75 3.37 11.33 4.90
N THR A 76 2.61 12.12 4.15
CA THR A 76 1.57 12.99 4.71
C THR A 76 0.43 13.19 3.73
N PHE A 77 -0.66 13.76 4.21
CA PHE A 77 -1.80 14.16 3.38
C PHE A 77 -1.80 15.67 3.18
N GLU A 78 -1.93 16.11 1.93
CA GLU A 78 -2.01 17.52 1.56
C GLU A 78 -3.19 17.75 0.60
N ASN A 79 -3.79 18.93 0.64
CA ASN A 79 -4.79 19.32 -0.36
C ASN A 79 -4.11 20.18 -1.43
N ARG A 80 -4.12 19.71 -2.68
CA ARG A 80 -3.58 20.43 -3.84
C ARG A 80 -4.75 20.80 -4.76
N LYS A 81 -4.99 22.10 -4.96
CA LYS A 81 -6.10 22.62 -5.79
C LYS A 81 -7.48 22.05 -5.42
N GLY A 82 -7.72 21.82 -4.12
CA GLY A 82 -8.97 21.26 -3.61
C GLY A 82 -9.04 19.73 -3.58
N GLU A 83 -8.07 19.06 -4.19
CA GLU A 83 -8.00 17.59 -4.22
C GLU A 83 -7.03 17.06 -3.16
N PRO A 84 -7.40 16.00 -2.42
CA PRO A 84 -6.53 15.37 -1.43
C PRO A 84 -5.48 14.46 -2.06
N TYR A 85 -4.22 14.61 -1.61
CA TYR A 85 -3.07 13.83 -2.03
C TYR A 85 -2.41 13.14 -0.84
N LEU A 86 -1.98 11.90 -1.04
CA LEU A 86 -0.96 11.25 -0.22
C LEU A 86 0.38 11.54 -0.86
N ILE A 87 1.22 12.29 -0.14
CA ILE A 87 2.54 12.69 -0.61
C ILE A 87 3.64 12.06 0.25
N TRP A 88 4.86 12.05 -0.27
CA TRP A 88 6.02 11.48 0.39
C TRP A 88 7.26 12.38 0.24
N ARG A 89 8.12 12.39 1.25
CA ARG A 89 9.35 13.20 1.27
C ARG A 89 10.55 12.46 0.69
N THR A 90 10.77 11.25 1.19
CA THR A 90 11.92 10.43 0.82
C THR A 90 11.44 9.04 0.44
N ILE A 91 12.03 8.49 -0.61
CA ILE A 91 11.75 7.14 -1.09
C ILE A 91 13.08 6.40 -1.27
N ASP A 92 13.15 5.23 -0.66
CA ASP A 92 14.26 4.29 -0.80
C ASP A 92 13.77 3.03 -1.52
N PHE A 93 14.60 2.52 -2.43
CA PHE A 93 14.27 1.39 -3.28
C PHE A 93 15.26 0.26 -3.05
N THR A 94 14.75 -0.93 -2.73
CA THR A 94 15.54 -2.14 -2.55
C THR A 94 14.98 -3.29 -3.38
N GLY A 95 15.86 -4.13 -3.89
CA GLY A 95 15.49 -5.27 -4.74
C GLY A 95 16.15 -5.20 -6.12
N PRO A 96 15.95 -6.24 -6.94
CA PRO A 96 16.58 -6.37 -8.26
C PRO A 96 16.18 -5.25 -9.24
N ALA A 97 14.94 -4.78 -9.18
CA ALA A 97 14.40 -3.73 -10.07
C ALA A 97 14.47 -2.32 -9.44
N LYS A 98 15.35 -2.09 -8.45
CA LYS A 98 15.43 -0.80 -7.73
C LYS A 98 15.62 0.41 -8.64
N ASP A 99 16.42 0.29 -9.70
CA ASP A 99 16.75 1.42 -10.58
C ASP A 99 15.60 1.72 -11.55
N HIS A 100 14.81 0.70 -11.91
CA HIS A 100 13.53 0.87 -12.61
C HIS A 100 12.54 1.68 -11.77
N TYR A 101 12.35 1.30 -10.50
CA TYR A 101 11.45 2.04 -9.62
C TYR A 101 11.93 3.47 -9.31
N LYS A 102 13.24 3.71 -9.17
CA LYS A 102 13.78 5.07 -9.07
C LYS A 102 13.40 5.93 -10.26
N MET A 103 13.44 5.37 -11.48
CA MET A 103 13.08 6.08 -12.70
C MET A 103 11.58 6.41 -12.73
N ILE A 104 10.72 5.43 -12.40
CA ILE A 104 9.26 5.58 -12.35
C ILE A 104 8.86 6.70 -11.37
N PHE A 105 9.46 6.74 -10.19
CA PHE A 105 9.09 7.69 -9.13
C PHE A 105 9.85 9.02 -9.19
N LYS A 106 10.78 9.21 -10.14
CA LYS A 106 11.70 10.36 -10.16
C LYS A 106 11.01 11.73 -10.06
N ASN A 107 9.83 11.88 -10.67
CA ASN A 107 9.08 13.13 -10.72
C ASN A 107 7.72 13.04 -10.02
N ILE A 108 7.56 12.05 -9.12
CA ILE A 108 6.28 11.76 -8.48
C ILE A 108 6.48 11.84 -6.99
N ASP A 109 5.86 12.85 -6.39
CA ASP A 109 5.94 13.14 -4.95
C ASP A 109 4.66 12.75 -4.20
N GLY A 110 3.67 12.19 -4.89
CA GLY A 110 2.44 11.69 -4.30
C GLY A 110 1.42 11.14 -5.28
N ILE A 111 0.33 10.61 -4.73
CA ILE A 111 -0.86 10.17 -5.46
C ILE A 111 -2.10 10.88 -4.93
N GLU A 112 -3.02 11.19 -5.82
CA GLU A 112 -4.33 11.71 -5.45
C GLU A 112 -5.20 10.59 -4.84
N LEU A 113 -5.65 10.78 -3.60
CA LEU A 113 -6.50 9.85 -2.88
C LEU A 113 -7.69 10.58 -2.30
N SER A 114 -8.90 10.23 -2.75
CA SER A 114 -10.14 10.79 -2.20
C SER A 114 -10.19 10.66 -0.66
N LYS A 115 -10.88 11.59 0.01
CA LYS A 115 -11.01 11.59 1.48
C LYS A 115 -11.50 10.24 2.05
N LYS A 116 -12.39 9.56 1.32
CA LYS A 116 -12.88 8.22 1.68
C LYS A 116 -11.75 7.19 1.68
N TYR A 117 -10.85 7.26 0.70
CA TYR A 117 -9.72 6.35 0.61
C TYR A 117 -8.62 6.68 1.61
N ILE A 118 -8.40 7.95 1.92
CA ILE A 118 -7.52 8.35 3.02
C ILE A 118 -7.98 7.71 4.33
N ALA A 119 -9.27 7.86 4.67
CA ALA A 119 -9.82 7.26 5.88
C ALA A 119 -9.69 5.73 5.89
N ILE A 120 -9.77 5.06 4.74
CA ILE A 120 -9.53 3.61 4.64
C ILE A 120 -8.05 3.31 4.89
N VAL A 121 -7.13 3.96 4.18
CA VAL A 121 -5.68 3.78 4.37
C VAL A 121 -5.29 4.04 5.84
N GLU A 122 -5.86 5.07 6.45
CA GLU A 122 -5.73 5.41 7.87
C GLU A 122 -6.63 4.61 8.83
N ALA A 123 -7.42 3.64 8.41
CA ALA A 123 -8.19 2.77 9.32
C ALA A 123 -7.66 1.35 9.33
N VAL A 124 -7.02 0.95 8.23
CA VAL A 124 -6.68 -0.43 7.90
C VAL A 124 -5.27 -0.83 8.33
N LEU A 125 -4.33 0.12 8.26
CA LEU A 125 -2.89 -0.08 8.33
C LEU A 125 -2.30 0.64 9.54
#